data_AF-A0A9D5Q9C2-F1
#
_entry.id   AF-A0A9D5Q9C2-F1
#
_cell.length_a   1.000
_cell.length_b   1.000
_cell.length_c   1.000
_cell.angle_alpha   90.00
_cell.angle_beta   90.00
_cell.angle_gamma   90.00
#
_symmetry.space_group_name_H-M   'P 1'
#
loop_
_entity.id
_entity.type
_entity.pdbx_description
1 polymer ?
#
loop_
_entity_poly.entity_id
_entity_poly.type
_entity_poly.pdbx_seq_one_letter_code
_entity_poly.pdbx_strand_id
1 'polypeptide(L)'
;MATRKDLRKTIQGISTIPTLPTVVDKITRLLQNPQTSAEEIGRAITTDQALASKVLKLVNSAFYGFPGRISTITHAVVILGFSTVKNIVLTASIFDVFKKKQIASSSFDVDKFWFHSVACGAASQALAKCIGVGEKEECFIAGLIHDIGKIIMCQYLPDEFAKAFNCAHDEGRLLYDAEKKLFGDTHQEIGGILAESWNLPQSLQDAVKFHHVPSPARDHFTITAIVHTADIMVRSLDFGNGGDEKVPMMNQLV
;
A
#
# COMPACT_ATOMS: atom_id res chain seq x y z
N MET A 1 22.16 -25.38 13.27
CA MET A 1 21.61 -24.68 12.09
C MET A 1 20.12 -24.53 12.30
N ALA A 2 19.61 -23.31 12.50
CA ALA A 2 18.18 -23.08 12.66
C ALA A 2 17.48 -23.38 11.32
N THR A 3 16.45 -24.23 11.35
CA THR A 3 15.62 -24.56 10.20
C THR A 3 14.97 -23.28 9.68
N ARG A 4 15.19 -22.92 8.42
CA ARG A 4 14.52 -21.75 7.79
C ARG A 4 13.00 -21.95 7.93
N LYS A 5 12.34 -21.01 8.60
CA LYS A 5 10.86 -20.98 8.70
C LYS A 5 10.32 -20.39 7.41
N ASP A 6 9.44 -21.14 6.73
CA ASP A 6 8.71 -20.69 5.55
C ASP A 6 7.62 -19.70 6.00
N LEU A 7 7.94 -18.40 5.97
CA LEU A 7 7.02 -17.36 6.42
C LEU A 7 5.82 -17.28 5.50
N ARG A 8 6.01 -17.50 4.21
CA ARG A 8 4.92 -17.58 3.23
C ARG A 8 3.87 -18.63 3.63
N LYS A 9 4.26 -19.86 3.95
CA LYS A 9 3.32 -20.88 4.46
C LYS A 9 2.68 -20.48 5.77
N THR A 10 3.44 -19.83 6.66
CA THR A 10 2.92 -19.35 7.93
C THR A 10 1.82 -18.33 7.70
N ILE A 11 2.06 -17.32 6.86
CA ILE A 11 1.07 -16.30 6.47
C ILE A 11 -0.13 -16.97 5.78
N GLN A 12 0.06 -17.80 4.76
CA GLN A 12 -1.05 -18.49 4.08
C GLN A 12 -1.90 -19.37 5.02
N GLY A 13 -1.29 -19.93 6.07
CA GLY A 13 -1.96 -20.71 7.10
C GLY A 13 -2.64 -19.88 8.19
N ILE A 14 -2.37 -18.57 8.27
CA ILE A 14 -3.04 -17.67 9.22
C ILE A 14 -4.46 -17.40 8.72
N SER A 15 -5.42 -18.13 9.29
CA SER A 15 -6.86 -17.96 9.04
C SER A 15 -7.42 -16.59 9.45
N THR A 16 -6.61 -15.75 10.10
CA THR A 16 -6.97 -14.43 10.61
C THR A 16 -6.28 -13.28 9.89
N ILE A 17 -5.65 -13.51 8.74
CA ILE A 17 -5.22 -12.40 7.85
C ILE A 17 -6.44 -11.53 7.62
N PRO A 18 -6.31 -10.20 7.77
CA PRO A 18 -7.46 -9.36 7.63
C PRO A 18 -7.95 -9.42 6.19
N THR A 19 -9.23 -9.75 6.03
CA THR A 19 -9.92 -9.55 4.77
C THR A 19 -10.28 -8.08 4.65
N LEU A 20 -10.31 -7.57 3.42
CA LEU A 20 -10.95 -6.28 3.20
C LEU A 20 -12.42 -6.38 3.64
N PRO A 21 -12.96 -5.33 4.29
CA PRO A 21 -14.38 -5.30 4.67
C PRO A 21 -15.27 -5.68 3.48
N THR A 22 -16.37 -6.41 3.73
CA THR A 22 -17.30 -6.85 2.66
C THR A 22 -17.83 -5.71 1.80
N VAL A 23 -17.90 -4.50 2.37
CA VAL A 23 -18.25 -3.28 1.65
C VAL A 23 -17.24 -2.97 0.53
N VAL A 24 -15.95 -3.22 0.73
CA VAL A 24 -14.89 -3.00 -0.27
C VAL A 24 -14.97 -3.99 -1.41
N ASP A 25 -15.22 -5.27 -1.10
CA ASP A 25 -15.43 -6.30 -2.11
C ASP A 25 -16.67 -5.97 -2.98
N LYS A 26 -17.78 -5.60 -2.34
CA LYS A 26 -18.99 -5.13 -3.03
C LYS A 26 -18.71 -3.91 -3.91
N ILE A 27 -18.00 -2.91 -3.39
CA ILE A 27 -17.62 -1.70 -4.13
C ILE A 27 -16.71 -2.06 -5.30
N THR A 28 -15.72 -2.93 -5.10
CA THR A 28 -14.79 -3.38 -6.14
C THR A 28 -15.53 -4.08 -7.29
N ARG A 29 -16.50 -4.94 -6.98
CA ARG A 29 -17.35 -5.60 -8.00
C ARG A 29 -18.22 -4.61 -8.76
N LEU A 30 -18.85 -3.65 -8.05
CA LEU A 30 -19.64 -2.59 -8.67
C LEU A 30 -18.77 -1.74 -9.61
N LEU A 31 -17.55 -1.44 -9.22
CA LEU A 31 -16.60 -0.65 -10.02
C LEU A 31 -16.05 -1.40 -11.24
N GLN A 32 -16.10 -2.73 -11.25
CA GLN A 32 -15.74 -3.56 -12.41
C GLN A 32 -16.89 -3.70 -13.42
N ASN A 33 -18.11 -3.30 -13.06
CA ASN A 33 -19.25 -3.36 -13.96
C ASN A 33 -19.38 -2.05 -14.75
N PRO A 34 -19.22 -2.05 -16.09
CA PRO A 34 -19.30 -0.85 -16.91
C PRO A 34 -20.70 -0.21 -16.93
N GLN A 35 -21.73 -0.89 -16.43
CA GLN A 35 -23.10 -0.35 -16.31
C GLN A 35 -23.39 0.28 -14.95
N THR A 36 -22.44 0.27 -14.01
CA THR A 36 -22.68 0.82 -12.68
C THR A 36 -22.74 2.34 -12.71
N SER A 37 -23.79 2.88 -12.10
CA SER A 37 -24.01 4.31 -11.94
C SER A 37 -23.29 4.88 -10.72
N ALA A 38 -23.03 6.19 -10.74
CA ALA A 38 -22.44 6.90 -9.60
C ALA A 38 -23.31 6.80 -8.34
N GLU A 39 -24.63 6.70 -8.51
CA GLU A 39 -25.56 6.52 -7.39
C GLU A 39 -25.44 5.14 -6.74
N GLU A 40 -25.27 4.07 -7.52
CA GLU A 40 -25.09 2.73 -6.96
C GLU A 40 -23.83 2.63 -6.12
N ILE A 41 -22.74 3.26 -6.56
CA ILE A 41 -21.50 3.38 -5.78
C ILE A 41 -21.72 4.25 -4.54
N GLY A 42 -22.36 5.40 -4.71
CA GLY A 42 -22.71 6.28 -3.60
C GLY A 42 -23.48 5.55 -2.52
N ARG A 43 -24.51 4.78 -2.91
CA ARG A 43 -25.29 3.94 -1.99
C ARG A 43 -24.42 2.86 -1.34
N ALA A 44 -23.60 2.14 -2.11
CA ALA A 44 -22.75 1.09 -1.57
C ALA A 44 -21.76 1.61 -0.51
N ILE A 45 -21.09 2.74 -0.78
CA ILE A 45 -20.16 3.36 0.18
C ILE A 45 -20.90 3.88 1.41
N THR A 46 -22.07 4.51 1.22
CA THR A 46 -22.82 5.13 2.32
C THR A 46 -23.45 4.11 3.27
N THR A 47 -23.52 2.82 2.90
CA THR A 47 -23.89 1.76 3.86
C THR A 47 -22.93 1.65 5.05
N ASP A 48 -21.69 2.11 4.89
CA ASP A 48 -20.71 2.24 5.96
C ASP A 48 -20.42 3.74 6.19
N GLN A 49 -21.01 4.31 7.25
CA GLN A 49 -20.85 5.73 7.59
C GLN A 49 -19.38 6.10 7.90
N ALA A 50 -18.59 5.18 8.46
CA ALA A 50 -17.20 5.44 8.77
C ALA A 50 -16.36 5.50 7.49
N LEU A 51 -16.60 4.60 6.54
CA LEU A 51 -15.98 4.62 5.22
C LEU A 51 -16.39 5.88 4.44
N ALA A 52 -17.69 6.21 4.38
CA ALA A 52 -18.17 7.40 3.70
C ALA A 52 -17.53 8.69 4.25
N SER A 53 -17.41 8.80 5.58
CA SER A 53 -16.73 9.93 6.23
C SER A 53 -15.26 10.03 5.81
N LYS A 54 -14.55 8.90 5.71
CA LYS A 54 -13.13 8.87 5.31
C LYS A 54 -12.96 9.23 3.84
N VAL A 55 -13.81 8.70 2.97
CA VAL A 55 -13.81 9.07 1.55
C VAL A 55 -14.03 10.58 1.43
N LEU A 56 -15.04 11.14 2.08
CA LEU A 56 -15.30 12.59 2.03
C LEU A 56 -14.15 13.41 2.63
N LYS A 57 -13.51 12.96 3.71
CA LYS A 57 -12.33 13.64 4.28
C LYS A 57 -11.15 13.64 3.31
N LEU A 58 -10.88 12.50 2.66
CA LEU A 58 -9.81 12.38 1.68
C LEU A 58 -10.09 13.27 0.46
N VAL A 59 -11.30 13.19 -0.10
CA VAL A 59 -11.73 14.01 -1.25
C VAL A 59 -11.64 15.52 -0.97
N ASN A 60 -11.93 15.95 0.26
CA ASN A 60 -11.83 17.36 0.66
C ASN A 60 -10.45 17.78 1.19
N SER A 61 -9.45 16.89 1.14
CA SER A 61 -8.11 17.22 1.61
C SER A 61 -7.40 18.17 0.62
N ALA A 62 -6.37 18.86 1.12
CA ALA A 62 -5.53 19.73 0.31
C ALA A 62 -4.92 19.02 -0.92
N PHE A 63 -4.83 17.67 -0.87
CA PHE A 63 -4.37 16.84 -1.96
C PHE A 63 -5.20 16.99 -3.24
N TYR A 64 -6.54 16.98 -3.14
CA TYR A 64 -7.40 17.16 -4.32
C TYR A 64 -7.70 18.64 -4.62
N GLY A 65 -7.55 19.52 -3.62
CA GLY A 65 -7.52 20.97 -3.84
C GLY A 65 -8.79 21.57 -4.43
N PHE A 66 -9.95 20.94 -4.24
CA PHE A 66 -11.21 21.47 -4.77
C PHE A 66 -11.57 22.82 -4.14
N PRO A 67 -12.02 23.81 -4.93
CA PRO A 67 -12.38 25.14 -4.43
C PRO A 67 -13.65 25.15 -3.57
N GLY A 68 -14.44 24.07 -3.61
CA GLY A 68 -15.64 23.89 -2.81
C GLY A 68 -15.64 22.54 -2.08
N ARG A 69 -16.43 22.45 -1.00
CA ARG A 69 -16.53 21.23 -0.20
C ARG A 69 -17.45 20.20 -0.86
N ILE A 70 -16.92 19.02 -1.18
CA ILE A 70 -17.70 17.88 -1.64
C ILE A 70 -18.41 17.25 -0.45
N SER A 71 -19.75 17.21 -0.49
CA SER A 71 -20.60 16.77 0.61
C SER A 71 -21.22 15.38 0.42
N THR A 72 -21.19 14.82 -0.80
CA THR A 72 -21.79 13.51 -1.10
C THR A 72 -20.83 12.61 -1.88
N ILE A 73 -20.96 11.30 -1.66
CA ILE A 73 -20.14 10.31 -2.38
C ILE A 73 -20.47 10.29 -3.87
N THR A 74 -21.75 10.40 -4.22
CA THR A 74 -22.16 10.49 -5.63
C THR A 74 -21.47 11.66 -6.34
N HIS A 75 -21.39 12.82 -5.69
CA HIS A 75 -20.68 13.98 -6.25
C HIS A 75 -19.18 13.74 -6.38
N ALA A 76 -18.55 13.04 -5.41
CA ALA A 76 -17.16 12.62 -5.51
C ALA A 76 -16.92 11.70 -6.71
N VAL A 77 -17.82 10.74 -6.97
CA VAL A 77 -17.73 9.83 -8.13
C VAL A 77 -17.86 10.59 -9.44
N VAL A 78 -18.78 11.56 -9.52
CA VAL A 78 -18.98 12.36 -10.74
C VAL A 78 -17.75 13.22 -11.07
N ILE A 79 -17.14 13.85 -10.07
CA ILE A 79 -15.99 14.74 -10.30
C ILE A 79 -14.69 13.95 -10.51
N LEU A 80 -14.43 12.94 -9.68
CA LEU A 80 -13.15 12.23 -9.67
C LEU A 80 -13.14 11.00 -10.58
N GLY A 81 -14.31 10.51 -10.98
CA GLY A 81 -14.46 9.26 -11.71
C GLY A 81 -14.44 8.03 -10.78
N PHE A 82 -14.88 6.92 -11.37
CA PHE A 82 -15.04 5.63 -10.70
C PHE A 82 -13.70 5.09 -10.18
N SER A 83 -12.64 5.11 -11.00
CA SER A 83 -11.32 4.60 -10.64
C SER A 83 -10.71 5.33 -9.45
N THR A 84 -10.86 6.65 -9.37
CA THR A 84 -10.33 7.43 -8.24
C THR A 84 -11.08 7.13 -6.95
N VAL A 85 -12.41 7.05 -7.00
CA VAL A 85 -13.20 6.70 -5.81
C VAL A 85 -12.92 5.28 -5.34
N LYS A 86 -12.71 4.32 -6.26
CA LYS A 86 -12.20 2.97 -5.95
C LYS A 86 -10.96 3.03 -5.07
N ASN A 87 -10.00 3.79 -5.54
CA ASN A 87 -8.67 3.91 -4.95
C ASN A 87 -8.74 4.56 -3.55
N ILE A 88 -9.60 5.57 -3.38
CA ILE A 88 -9.85 6.20 -2.08
C ILE A 88 -10.51 5.21 -1.11
N VAL A 89 -11.49 4.45 -1.56
CA VAL A 89 -12.15 3.42 -0.73
C VAL A 89 -11.15 2.37 -0.28
N LEU A 90 -10.34 1.83 -1.21
CA LEU A 90 -9.32 0.83 -0.91
C LEU A 90 -8.33 1.36 0.13
N THR A 91 -7.82 2.57 -0.09
CA THR A 91 -6.94 3.27 0.86
C THR A 91 -7.56 3.35 2.25
N ALA A 92 -8.76 3.92 2.35
CA ALA A 92 -9.43 4.12 3.63
C ALA A 92 -9.66 2.80 4.38
N SER A 93 -9.96 1.73 3.66
CA SER A 93 -10.18 0.41 4.24
C SER A 93 -8.89 -0.28 4.66
N ILE A 94 -7.80 -0.12 3.91
CA ILE A 94 -6.46 -0.63 4.28
C ILE A 94 -6.01 0.04 5.59
N PHE A 95 -6.11 1.35 5.70
CA PHE A 95 -5.79 2.07 6.94
C PHE A 95 -6.59 1.57 8.14
N ASP A 96 -7.87 1.24 7.95
CA ASP A 96 -8.74 0.74 9.02
C ASP A 96 -8.40 -0.65 9.51
N VAL A 97 -8.01 -1.53 8.58
CA VAL A 97 -7.57 -2.88 8.89
C VAL A 97 -6.38 -2.84 9.85
N PHE A 98 -5.46 -1.89 9.66
CA PHE A 98 -4.18 -1.87 10.36
C PHE A 98 -4.10 -0.91 11.54
N LYS A 99 -4.95 0.12 11.61
CA LYS A 99 -5.02 0.99 12.80
C LYS A 99 -5.65 0.31 14.02
N LYS A 100 -6.44 -0.76 13.82
CA LYS A 100 -7.23 -1.41 14.88
C LYS A 100 -6.46 -2.38 15.76
N LYS A 101 -5.29 -2.88 15.35
CA LYS A 101 -4.45 -3.72 16.22
C LYS A 101 -3.25 -2.90 16.68
N GLN A 102 -3.16 -2.64 17.98
CA GLN A 102 -1.93 -2.11 18.56
C GLN A 102 -0.81 -3.07 18.22
N ILE A 103 0.16 -2.59 17.43
CA ILE A 103 1.44 -3.26 17.24
C ILE A 103 2.18 -3.08 18.57
N ALA A 104 1.89 -3.98 19.50
CA ALA A 104 2.61 -4.06 20.74
C ALA A 104 3.93 -4.76 20.45
N SER A 105 5.05 -4.14 20.85
CA SER A 105 6.39 -4.75 21.05
C SER A 105 7.51 -4.60 20.00
N SER A 106 7.40 -3.75 18.96
CA SER A 106 8.55 -3.51 18.06
C SER A 106 9.07 -2.07 18.13
N SER A 107 10.38 -1.88 17.91
CA SER A 107 11.03 -0.58 17.67
C SER A 107 10.55 0.11 16.38
N PHE A 108 9.54 -0.46 15.72
CA PHE A 108 8.97 0.01 14.48
C PHE A 108 7.86 1.02 14.75
N ASP A 109 8.14 2.28 14.45
CA ASP A 109 7.22 3.38 14.65
C ASP A 109 6.16 3.39 13.53
N VAL A 110 4.96 2.92 13.88
CA VAL A 110 3.83 2.77 12.96
C VAL A 110 3.35 4.13 12.43
N ASP A 111 3.46 5.20 13.21
CA ASP A 111 3.05 6.54 12.77
C ASP A 111 4.03 7.09 11.74
N LYS A 112 5.34 6.91 11.97
CA LYS A 112 6.37 7.23 10.96
C LYS A 112 6.25 6.37 9.71
N PHE A 113 5.87 5.10 9.86
CA PHE A 113 5.58 4.22 8.73
C PHE A 113 4.42 4.74 7.88
N TRP A 114 3.31 5.13 8.51
CA TRP A 114 2.17 5.66 7.75
C TRP A 114 2.51 6.96 7.04
N PHE A 115 3.30 7.83 7.70
CA PHE A 115 3.76 9.06 7.06
C PHE A 115 4.65 8.76 5.84
N HIS A 116 5.58 7.80 5.95
CA HIS A 116 6.38 7.33 4.83
C HIS A 116 5.51 6.81 3.67
N SER A 117 4.56 5.93 3.95
CA SER A 117 3.64 5.37 2.95
C SER A 117 2.85 6.47 2.22
N VAL A 118 2.31 7.45 2.96
CA VAL A 118 1.58 8.58 2.35
C VAL A 118 2.51 9.45 1.51
N ALA A 119 3.74 9.70 1.97
CA ALA A 119 4.74 10.44 1.21
C ALA A 119 5.13 9.70 -0.08
N CYS A 120 5.30 8.37 -0.04
CA CYS A 120 5.57 7.53 -1.22
C CYS A 120 4.42 7.58 -2.21
N GLY A 121 3.16 7.54 -1.74
CA GLY A 121 2.00 7.73 -2.60
C GLY A 121 1.99 9.11 -3.27
N ALA A 122 2.19 10.18 -2.50
CA ALA A 122 2.22 11.54 -3.04
C ALA A 122 3.36 11.75 -4.05
N ALA A 123 4.57 11.25 -3.74
CA ALA A 123 5.72 11.29 -4.62
C ALA A 123 5.48 10.48 -5.90
N SER A 124 4.89 9.28 -5.79
CA SER A 124 4.54 8.44 -6.96
C SER A 124 3.58 9.16 -7.90
N GLN A 125 2.55 9.83 -7.37
CA GLN A 125 1.63 10.61 -8.17
C GLN A 125 2.31 11.81 -8.85
N ALA A 126 3.16 12.52 -8.10
CA ALA A 126 3.88 13.67 -8.63
C ALA A 126 4.82 13.25 -9.77
N LEU A 127 5.56 12.15 -9.59
CA LEU A 127 6.41 11.55 -10.63
C LEU A 127 5.58 11.17 -11.86
N ALA A 128 4.47 10.43 -11.68
CA ALA A 128 3.57 10.06 -12.76
C ALA A 128 3.09 11.27 -13.57
N LYS A 129 2.76 12.38 -12.89
CA LYS A 129 2.38 13.65 -13.53
C LYS A 129 3.53 14.26 -14.31
N CYS A 130 4.74 14.28 -13.75
CA CYS A 130 5.92 14.85 -14.40
C CYS A 130 6.31 14.11 -15.69
N ILE A 131 6.17 12.78 -15.70
CA ILE A 131 6.53 11.95 -16.88
C ILE A 131 5.34 11.70 -17.82
N GLY A 132 4.17 12.27 -17.54
CA GLY A 132 3.00 12.20 -18.43
C GLY A 132 2.26 10.87 -18.42
N VAL A 133 2.37 10.05 -17.37
CA VAL A 133 1.60 8.81 -17.22
C VAL A 133 0.14 9.14 -16.87
N GLY A 134 -0.81 8.44 -17.51
CA GLY A 134 -2.25 8.69 -17.37
C GLY A 134 -2.81 8.29 -16.00
N GLU A 135 -2.33 7.20 -15.43
CA GLU A 135 -2.89 6.55 -14.22
C GLU A 135 -2.30 7.09 -12.91
N LYS A 136 -2.37 8.41 -12.71
CA LYS A 136 -1.71 9.10 -11.59
C LYS A 136 -2.24 8.65 -10.22
N GLU A 137 -3.56 8.50 -10.11
CA GLU A 137 -4.24 8.07 -8.90
C GLU A 137 -3.86 6.63 -8.55
N GLU A 138 -3.66 5.77 -9.54
CA GLU A 138 -3.22 4.40 -9.30
C GLU A 138 -1.77 4.36 -8.81
N CYS A 139 -0.90 5.20 -9.36
CA CYS A 139 0.47 5.39 -8.86
C CYS A 139 0.49 5.85 -7.40
N PHE A 140 -0.42 6.75 -7.00
CA PHE A 140 -0.56 7.15 -5.59
C PHE A 140 -0.85 5.95 -4.69
N ILE A 141 -1.80 5.09 -5.08
CA ILE A 141 -2.16 3.91 -4.30
C ILE A 141 -1.01 2.93 -4.24
N ALA A 142 -0.38 2.65 -5.39
CA ALA A 142 0.74 1.74 -5.47
C ALA A 142 1.86 2.17 -4.51
N GLY A 143 2.21 3.46 -4.50
CA GLY A 143 3.18 4.03 -3.55
C GLY A 143 2.72 3.99 -2.10
N LEU A 144 1.43 4.16 -1.85
CA LEU A 144 0.86 4.10 -0.50
C LEU A 144 0.90 2.68 0.10
N ILE A 145 0.66 1.65 -0.70
CA ILE A 145 0.51 0.28 -0.21
C ILE A 145 1.76 -0.58 -0.42
N HIS A 146 2.81 -0.04 -1.05
CA HIS A 146 3.99 -0.81 -1.48
C HIS A 146 4.60 -1.66 -0.36
N ASP A 147 4.61 -1.12 0.86
CA ASP A 147 5.24 -1.71 2.03
C ASP A 147 4.26 -2.46 2.96
N ILE A 148 3.02 -2.75 2.49
CA ILE A 148 1.97 -3.33 3.36
C ILE A 148 2.33 -4.69 3.95
N GLY A 149 3.26 -5.41 3.33
CA GLY A 149 3.82 -6.66 3.86
C GLY A 149 4.52 -6.48 5.20
N LYS A 150 5.14 -5.32 5.46
CA LYS A 150 5.78 -5.02 6.75
C LYS A 150 4.76 -4.99 7.89
N ILE A 151 3.57 -4.45 7.62
CA ILE A 151 2.49 -4.45 8.62
C ILE A 151 1.98 -5.87 8.89
N ILE A 152 1.83 -6.69 7.86
CA ILE A 152 1.45 -8.10 8.05
C ILE A 152 2.49 -8.84 8.90
N MET A 153 3.77 -8.67 8.58
CA MET A 153 4.85 -9.29 9.34
C MET A 153 4.87 -8.78 10.78
N CYS A 154 4.72 -7.47 10.99
CA CYS A 154 4.72 -6.88 12.32
C CYS A 154 3.52 -7.35 13.19
N GLN A 155 2.35 -7.55 12.58
CA GLN A 155 1.14 -7.93 13.30
C GLN A 155 1.02 -9.45 13.56
N TYR A 156 1.50 -10.28 12.63
CA TYR A 156 1.28 -11.72 12.66
C TYR A 156 2.55 -12.54 12.91
N LEU A 157 3.72 -11.91 12.75
CA LEU A 157 5.04 -12.49 12.95
C LEU A 157 5.94 -11.52 13.75
N PRO A 158 5.47 -10.99 14.90
CA PRO A 158 6.14 -9.89 15.60
C PRO A 158 7.58 -10.25 16.00
N ASP A 159 7.82 -11.49 16.43
CA ASP A 159 9.16 -11.96 16.82
C ASP A 159 10.12 -12.05 15.62
N GLU A 160 9.64 -12.56 14.48
CA GLU A 160 10.44 -12.63 13.26
C GLU A 160 10.70 -11.24 12.67
N PHE A 161 9.68 -10.38 12.65
CA PHE A 161 9.84 -9.01 12.20
C PHE A 161 10.85 -8.24 13.06
N ALA A 162 10.76 -8.35 14.38
CA ALA A 162 11.72 -7.73 15.30
C ALA A 162 13.16 -8.24 15.08
N LYS A 163 13.34 -9.54 14.81
CA LYS A 163 14.67 -10.11 14.49
C LYS A 163 15.24 -9.55 13.18
N ALA A 164 14.43 -9.44 12.12
CA ALA A 164 14.88 -8.83 10.87
C ALA A 164 15.19 -7.35 11.04
N PHE A 165 14.35 -6.62 11.78
CA PHE A 165 14.55 -5.21 12.06
C PHE A 165 15.86 -4.94 12.81
N ASN A 166 16.11 -5.66 13.90
CA ASN A 166 17.36 -5.53 14.65
C ASN A 166 18.57 -5.96 13.83
N CYS A 167 18.47 -7.04 13.05
CA CYS A 167 19.55 -7.48 12.15
C CYS A 167 19.88 -6.41 11.09
N ALA A 168 18.87 -5.75 10.52
CA ALA A 168 19.06 -4.67 9.56
C ALA A 168 19.79 -3.46 10.19
N HIS A 169 19.40 -3.08 11.41
CA HIS A 169 20.06 -2.03 12.19
C HIS A 169 21.51 -2.40 12.54
N ASP A 170 21.72 -3.53 13.22
CA ASP A 170 23.02 -3.94 13.76
C ASP A 170 24.06 -4.21 12.66
N GLU A 171 23.63 -4.76 11.51
CA GLU A 171 24.52 -5.05 10.37
C GLU A 171 24.59 -3.90 9.36
N GLY A 172 23.80 -2.84 9.54
CA GLY A 172 23.65 -1.74 8.58
C GLY A 172 23.24 -2.25 7.20
N ARG A 173 22.13 -2.96 7.08
CA ARG A 173 21.62 -3.53 5.82
C ARG A 173 20.20 -3.04 5.55
N LEU A 174 19.71 -3.23 4.34
CA LEU A 174 18.30 -2.99 4.02
C LEU A 174 17.45 -4.09 4.70
N LEU A 175 16.25 -3.74 5.13
CA LEU A 175 15.35 -4.62 5.85
C LEU A 175 14.99 -5.84 5.00
N TYR A 176 14.74 -5.68 3.70
CA TYR A 176 14.47 -6.83 2.83
C TYR A 176 15.68 -7.79 2.72
N ASP A 177 16.90 -7.30 2.85
CA ASP A 177 18.11 -8.14 2.85
C ASP A 177 18.25 -8.93 4.17
N ALA A 178 17.80 -8.35 5.28
CA ALA A 178 17.75 -9.02 6.58
C ALA A 178 16.63 -10.07 6.61
N GLU A 179 15.44 -9.73 6.12
CA GLU A 179 14.30 -10.64 5.96
C GLU A 179 14.70 -11.86 5.09
N LYS A 180 15.29 -11.63 3.92
CA LYS A 180 15.73 -12.70 3.02
C LYS A 180 16.79 -13.59 3.66
N LYS A 181 17.73 -13.01 4.40
CA LYS A 181 18.79 -13.75 5.10
C LYS A 181 18.22 -14.68 6.18
N LEU A 182 17.32 -14.16 7.01
CA LEU A 182 16.80 -14.88 8.18
C LEU A 182 15.71 -15.90 7.83
N PHE A 183 14.84 -15.55 6.88
CA PHE A 183 13.59 -16.27 6.66
C PHE A 183 13.44 -16.79 5.23
N GLY A 184 14.11 -16.19 4.25
CA GLY A 184 14.02 -16.56 2.84
C GLY A 184 12.84 -15.92 2.10
N ASP A 185 11.97 -15.21 2.79
CA ASP A 185 10.89 -14.36 2.26
C ASP A 185 11.14 -12.90 2.65
N THR A 186 10.54 -11.96 1.92
CA THR A 186 10.63 -10.51 2.12
C THR A 186 9.25 -9.87 2.25
N HIS A 187 9.17 -8.66 2.80
CA HIS A 187 7.89 -7.94 2.91
C HIS A 187 7.24 -7.68 1.55
N GLN A 188 8.01 -7.47 0.47
CA GLN A 188 7.45 -7.33 -0.88
C GLN A 188 6.77 -8.63 -1.34
N GLU A 189 7.36 -9.80 -1.03
CA GLU A 189 6.77 -11.11 -1.35
C GLU A 189 5.50 -11.37 -0.53
N ILE A 190 5.54 -11.08 0.78
CA ILE A 190 4.38 -11.21 1.68
C ILE A 190 3.26 -10.23 1.31
N GLY A 191 3.62 -8.98 0.98
CA GLY A 191 2.69 -7.95 0.55
C GLY A 191 2.03 -8.30 -0.79
N GLY A 192 2.78 -8.88 -1.74
CA GLY A 192 2.23 -9.35 -3.01
C GLY A 192 1.18 -10.45 -2.82
N ILE A 193 1.42 -11.40 -1.91
CA ILE A 193 0.43 -12.44 -1.57
C ILE A 193 -0.83 -11.82 -0.95
N LEU A 194 -0.66 -10.83 -0.08
CA LEU A 194 -1.80 -10.11 0.50
C LEU A 194 -2.61 -9.39 -0.59
N ALA A 195 -1.94 -8.65 -1.47
CA ALA A 195 -2.58 -7.92 -2.57
C ALA A 195 -3.35 -8.87 -3.51
N GLU A 196 -2.79 -10.04 -3.81
CA GLU A 196 -3.46 -11.10 -4.57
C GLU A 196 -4.70 -11.63 -3.83
N SER A 197 -4.59 -11.94 -2.54
CA SER A 197 -5.71 -12.43 -1.72
C SER A 197 -6.86 -11.42 -1.61
N TRP A 198 -6.55 -10.13 -1.73
CA TRP A 198 -7.50 -9.03 -1.74
C TRP A 198 -8.08 -8.74 -3.12
N ASN A 199 -7.66 -9.51 -4.13
CA ASN A 199 -8.09 -9.35 -5.53
C ASN A 199 -7.84 -7.92 -6.04
N LEU A 200 -6.71 -7.32 -5.65
CA LEU A 200 -6.31 -6.01 -6.14
C LEU A 200 -5.94 -6.10 -7.64
N PRO A 201 -6.03 -4.98 -8.40
CA PRO A 201 -5.51 -4.92 -9.77
C PRO A 201 -4.06 -5.42 -9.87
N GLN A 202 -3.72 -6.09 -10.98
CA GLN A 202 -2.39 -6.70 -11.19
C GLN A 202 -1.26 -5.67 -11.12
N SER A 203 -1.50 -4.47 -11.63
CA SER A 203 -0.64 -3.29 -11.50
C SER A 203 -0.23 -2.99 -10.05
N LEU A 204 -1.18 -3.05 -9.12
CA LEU A 204 -0.93 -2.84 -7.68
C LEU A 204 -0.22 -4.03 -7.05
N GLN A 205 -0.59 -5.26 -7.44
CA GLN A 205 0.08 -6.46 -6.96
C GLN A 205 1.57 -6.45 -7.35
N ASP A 206 1.87 -6.12 -8.61
CA ASP A 206 3.22 -6.08 -9.14
C ASP A 206 4.02 -4.93 -8.51
N ALA A 207 3.42 -3.75 -8.34
CA ALA A 207 4.07 -2.64 -7.66
C ALA A 207 4.45 -3.00 -6.22
N VAL A 208 3.57 -3.64 -5.45
CA VAL A 208 3.89 -4.11 -4.09
C VAL A 208 4.99 -5.16 -4.12
N LYS A 209 4.92 -6.13 -5.02
CA LYS A 209 5.83 -7.28 -5.05
C LYS A 209 7.23 -6.95 -5.57
N PHE A 210 7.34 -5.97 -6.45
CA PHE A 210 8.56 -5.69 -7.21
C PHE A 210 9.11 -4.28 -6.99
N HIS A 211 8.62 -3.49 -6.03
CA HIS A 211 9.09 -2.11 -5.84
C HIS A 211 10.59 -1.98 -5.52
N HIS A 212 11.28 -2.99 -4.95
CA HIS A 212 12.74 -2.94 -4.79
C HIS A 212 13.51 -3.29 -6.08
N VAL A 213 12.89 -4.04 -6.99
CA VAL A 213 13.46 -4.48 -8.28
C VAL A 213 12.36 -4.47 -9.35
N PRO A 214 12.15 -3.36 -10.08
CA PRO A 214 10.97 -3.21 -10.95
C PRO A 214 10.93 -4.09 -12.21
N SER A 215 12.09 -4.56 -12.70
CA SER A 215 12.19 -5.27 -13.98
C SER A 215 11.26 -6.49 -14.16
N PRO A 216 10.93 -7.31 -13.13
CA PRO A 216 10.03 -8.43 -13.28
C PRO A 216 8.55 -8.05 -13.46
N ALA A 217 8.16 -6.79 -13.23
CA ALA A 217 6.77 -6.32 -13.35
C ALA A 217 6.27 -6.22 -14.80
N ARG A 218 7.16 -6.31 -15.81
CA ARG A 218 6.84 -6.38 -17.24
C ARG A 218 5.79 -5.34 -17.69
N ASP A 219 4.55 -5.76 -17.88
CA ASP A 219 3.43 -4.93 -18.35
C ASP A 219 3.14 -3.77 -17.39
N HIS A 220 3.49 -3.92 -16.10
CA HIS A 220 3.33 -2.90 -15.06
C HIS A 220 4.68 -2.31 -14.61
N PHE A 221 5.70 -2.38 -15.48
CA PHE A 221 7.03 -1.84 -15.19
C PHE A 221 6.98 -0.35 -14.83
N THR A 222 6.24 0.47 -15.60
CA THR A 222 6.21 1.92 -15.40
C THR A 222 5.70 2.33 -14.03
N ILE A 223 4.55 1.80 -13.59
CA ILE A 223 4.00 2.09 -12.26
C ILE A 223 4.92 1.58 -11.15
N THR A 224 5.53 0.41 -11.34
CA THR A 224 6.47 -0.17 -10.37
C THR A 224 7.76 0.65 -10.26
N ALA A 225 8.30 1.14 -11.38
CA ALA A 225 9.48 2.00 -11.41
C ALA A 225 9.22 3.38 -10.79
N ILE A 226 8.01 3.91 -10.95
CA ILE A 226 7.56 5.12 -10.26
C ILE A 226 7.58 4.90 -8.75
N VAL A 227 7.00 3.81 -8.26
CA VAL A 227 6.98 3.48 -6.83
C VAL A 227 8.39 3.26 -6.29
N HIS A 228 9.24 2.53 -7.01
CA HIS A 228 10.65 2.35 -6.67
C HIS A 228 11.38 3.68 -6.49
N THR A 229 11.19 4.59 -7.46
CA THR A 229 11.81 5.91 -7.44
C THR A 229 11.28 6.75 -6.28
N ALA A 230 9.95 6.71 -6.05
CA ALA A 230 9.30 7.43 -4.96
C ALA A 230 9.80 6.96 -3.59
N ASP A 231 9.93 5.65 -3.38
CA ASP A 231 10.44 5.07 -2.12
C ASP A 231 11.86 5.57 -1.82
N ILE A 232 12.76 5.51 -2.81
CA ILE A 232 14.14 6.02 -2.68
C ILE A 232 14.14 7.53 -2.37
N MET A 233 13.34 8.32 -3.08
CA MET A 233 13.26 9.77 -2.88
C MET A 233 12.76 10.12 -1.48
N VAL A 234 11.69 9.47 -1.02
CA VAL A 234 11.08 9.72 0.30
C VAL A 234 12.02 9.34 1.43
N ARG A 235 12.73 8.20 1.30
CA ARG A 235 13.80 7.82 2.26
C ARG A 235 14.95 8.81 2.26
N SER A 236 15.37 9.30 1.09
CA SER A 236 16.46 10.28 0.97
C SER A 236 16.12 11.64 1.59
N LEU A 237 14.83 11.98 1.62
CA LEU A 237 14.32 13.23 2.19
C LEU A 237 13.90 13.11 3.66
N ASP A 238 14.06 11.93 4.27
CA ASP A 238 13.69 11.64 5.67
C ASP A 238 12.19 11.91 5.97
N PHE A 239 11.32 11.68 4.98
CA PHE A 239 9.88 11.77 5.17
C PHE A 239 9.32 10.47 5.74
N GLY A 240 9.28 10.40 7.07
CA GLY A 240 8.80 9.22 7.80
C GLY A 240 9.84 8.13 7.84
N ASN A 241 9.44 6.91 8.18
CA ASN A 241 10.37 5.79 8.26
C ASN A 241 9.68 4.47 7.89
N GLY A 242 10.09 3.86 6.77
CA GLY A 242 9.59 2.56 6.31
C GLY A 242 10.23 1.35 7.02
N GLY A 243 11.09 1.58 8.00
CA GLY A 243 11.82 0.56 8.76
C GLY A 243 13.28 0.35 8.33
N ASP A 244 13.81 1.20 7.45
CA ASP A 244 15.20 1.15 7.00
C ASP A 244 15.93 2.45 7.39
N GLU A 245 17.17 2.32 7.84
CA GLU A 245 18.08 3.44 8.07
C GLU A 245 18.97 3.72 6.85
N LYS A 246 18.83 2.92 5.80
CA LYS A 246 19.56 3.06 4.54
C LYS A 246 18.62 3.42 3.41
N VAL A 247 19.15 4.22 2.49
CA VAL A 247 18.53 4.46 1.19
C VAL A 247 19.00 3.36 0.23
N PRO A 248 18.08 2.58 -0.38
CA PRO A 248 18.46 1.60 -1.37
C PRO A 248 19.05 2.28 -2.61
N MET A 249 19.96 1.59 -3.31
CA MET A 249 20.42 2.09 -4.61
C MET A 249 19.29 1.99 -5.63
N MET A 250 19.22 2.98 -6.53
CA MET A 250 18.33 2.90 -7.68
C MET A 250 18.73 1.72 -8.55
N ASN A 251 17.76 0.86 -8.87
CA ASN A 251 17.99 -0.30 -9.71
C ASN A 251 18.39 0.16 -11.11
N GLN A 252 19.51 -0.35 -11.63
CA GLN A 252 19.89 -0.07 -13.01
C GLN A 252 18.91 -0.77 -13.95
N LEU A 253 18.32 -0.01 -14.86
CA LEU A 253 17.47 -0.54 -15.93
C LEU A 253 18.34 -1.45 -16.80
N VAL A 254 18.21 -2.77 -16.62
CA VAL A 254 18.85 -3.77 -17.49
C VAL A 254 17.98 -4.02 -18.70
#